data_AF-A0A0N1D395-F1
#
_entry.id   AF-A0A0N1D395-F1
#
_cell.length_a   1.000
_cell.length_b   1.000
_cell.length_c   1.000
_cell.angle_alpha   90.00
_cell.angle_beta   90.00
_cell.angle_gamma   90.00
#
_symmetry.space_group_name_H-M   'P 1'
#
loop_
_entity.id
_entity.type
_entity.pdbx_description
1 polymer ?
#
loop_
_entity_poly.entity_id
_entity_poly.type
_entity_poly.pdbx_seq_one_letter_code
_entity_poly.pdbx_strand_id
1 'polypeptide(L)' 'MTQIPFPFSLSYEAPNAWLITEHLGDQRIGQGRLRYHNGQFIITGPSGTTTYGQSWQAAIIDHLRRR' A
#
# COMPACT_ATOMS: atom_id res chain seq x y z
N MET A 1 8.18 1.91 -18.37
CA MET A 1 7.88 0.97 -17.27
C MET A 1 8.30 1.65 -15.98
N THR A 2 7.37 2.01 -15.09
CA THR A 2 7.72 2.69 -13.85
C THR A 2 8.20 1.66 -12.84
N GLN A 3 9.49 1.69 -12.53
CA GLN A 3 10.12 0.80 -11.57
C GLN A 3 9.55 1.13 -10.18
N ILE A 4 8.94 0.15 -9.52
CA ILE A 4 8.57 0.27 -8.11
C ILE A 4 9.89 0.30 -7.33
N PRO A 5 10.19 1.35 -6.54
CA PRO A 5 11.52 1.54 -5.98
C PRO A 5 11.90 0.46 -4.96
N PHE A 6 10.91 -0.17 -4.31
CA PHE A 6 11.13 -1.15 -3.24
C PHE A 6 10.22 -2.38 -3.40
N PRO A 7 10.74 -3.60 -3.22
CA PRO A 7 9.91 -4.78 -3.02
C PRO A 7 8.93 -4.56 -1.86
N PHE A 8 7.70 -5.02 -2.01
CA PHE A 8 6.71 -4.98 -0.95
C PHE A 8 5.99 -6.32 -0.83
N SER A 9 5.43 -6.56 0.35
CA SER A 9 4.54 -7.69 0.61
C SER A 9 3.19 -7.18 1.10
N LEU A 10 2.13 -7.85 0.67
CA LEU A 10 0.78 -7.64 1.17
C LEU A 10 0.40 -8.81 2.06
N SER A 11 0.01 -8.54 3.31
CA SER A 11 -0.45 -9.57 4.24
C SER A 11 -1.87 -9.27 4.71
N TYR A 12 -2.65 -10.33 4.93
CA TYR A 12 -4.01 -10.21 5.43
C TYR A 12 -4.00 -9.64 6.86
N GLU A 13 -4.78 -8.59 7.11
CA GLU A 13 -4.97 -8.02 8.46
C GLU A 13 -6.38 -8.34 8.97
N ALA A 14 -7.41 -8.07 8.16
CA ALA A 14 -8.82 -8.30 8.48
C ALA A 14 -9.68 -8.29 7.20
N PRO A 15 -11.00 -8.57 7.27
CA PRO A 15 -11.87 -8.37 6.12
C PRO A 15 -11.76 -6.93 5.59
N ASN A 16 -11.52 -6.79 4.28
CA ASN A 16 -11.29 -5.52 3.61
C ASN A 16 -10.08 -4.72 4.12
N ALA A 17 -9.12 -5.36 4.78
CA ALA A 17 -7.90 -4.70 5.27
C ALA A 17 -6.66 -5.58 5.11
N TRP A 18 -5.58 -4.96 4.65
CA TRP A 18 -4.30 -5.61 4.43
C TRP A 18 -3.16 -4.72 4.90
N LEU A 19 -2.11 -5.36 5.40
CA LEU A 19 -0.89 -4.69 5.75
C LEU A 19 0.07 -4.68 4.55
N ILE A 20 0.52 -3.48 4.20
CA ILE A 20 1.59 -3.25 3.22
C ILE A 20 2.89 -3.17 4.02
N THR A 21 3.87 -4.01 3.67
CA THR A 21 5.22 -3.95 4.24
C THR A 21 6.21 -3.73 3.11
N GLU A 22 7.07 -2.73 3.27
CA GLU A 22 8.11 -2.36 2.29
C GLU A 22 9.48 -2.82 2.76
N HIS A 23 10.28 -3.33 1.83
CA HIS A 23 11.55 -3.98 2.11
C HIS A 23 12.70 -3.38 1.29
N LEU A 24 13.89 -3.36 1.88
CA LEU A 24 15.17 -3.10 1.21
C LEU A 24 16.10 -4.27 1.49
N GLY A 25 16.23 -5.18 0.52
CA GLY A 25 16.76 -6.51 0.79
C GLY A 25 15.87 -7.25 1.79
N ASP A 26 16.46 -7.77 2.86
CA ASP A 26 15.73 -8.44 3.95
C ASP A 26 15.24 -7.48 5.04
N GLN A 27 15.56 -6.18 4.93
CA GLN A 27 15.20 -5.19 5.94
C GLN A 27 13.83 -4.59 5.67
N ARG A 28 12.93 -4.64 6.65
CA ARG A 28 11.70 -3.84 6.65
C ARG A 28 12.03 -2.35 6.82
N ILE A 29 11.72 -1.55 5.81
CA ILE A 29 11.98 -0.09 5.81
C ILE A 29 10.70 0.75 5.98
N GLY A 30 9.53 0.14 5.80
CA GLY A 30 8.30 0.88 5.75
C GLY A 30 7.06 0.02 5.95
N GLN A 31 5.98 0.69 6.34
CA GLN A 31 4.69 0.06 6.56
C GLN A 31 3.56 1.01 6.14
N GLY A 32 2.47 0.42 5.66
CA GLY A 32 1.20 1.07 5.35
C GLY A 32 0.04 0.08 5.55
N ARG A 33 -1.18 0.60 5.49
CA ARG A 33 -2.41 -0.20 5.56
C ARG A 33 -3.27 0.08 4.35
N LEU A 34 -3.63 -0.95 3.62
CA LEU A 34 -4.65 -0.91 2.57
C LEU A 34 -6.00 -1.28 3.18
N ARG A 35 -7.04 -0.52 2.88
CA ARG A 35 -8.42 -0.84 3.24
C ARG A 35 -9.34 -0.70 2.04
N TYR A 36 -10.39 -1.49 1.97
CA TYR A 36 -11.48 -1.32 1.01
C TYR A 36 -12.74 -0.86 1.74
N HIS A 37 -13.31 0.26 1.31
CA HIS A 37 -14.51 0.84 1.92
C HIS A 37 -15.35 1.56 0.86
N ASN A 38 -16.66 1.32 0.85
CA ASN A 38 -17.63 1.99 -0.04
C ASN A 38 -17.20 2.05 -1.52
N GLY A 39 -16.69 0.94 -2.06
CA GLY A 39 -16.28 0.88 -3.46
C GLY A 39 -14.87 1.40 -3.74
N GLN A 40 -14.13 1.86 -2.73
CA GLN A 40 -12.85 2.54 -2.88
C GLN A 40 -11.74 1.88 -2.07
N PHE A 41 -10.52 1.89 -2.60
CA PHE A 41 -9.34 1.53 -1.84
C PHE A 41 -8.77 2.75 -1.13
N ILE A 42 -8.32 2.58 0.10
CA ILE A 42 -7.75 3.65 0.93
C ILE A 42 -6.43 3.14 1.45
N ILE A 43 -5.36 3.94 1.34
CA ILE A 43 -4.08 3.61 1.97
C ILE A 43 -3.79 4.62 3.08
N THR A 44 -3.48 4.09 4.26
CA THR A 44 -2.98 4.86 5.40
C THR A 44 -1.50 4.53 5.59
N GLY A 45 -0.64 5.53 5.40
CA GLY A 45 0.80 5.45 5.64
C GLY A 45 1.26 6.55 6.60
N PRO A 46 2.58 6.70 6.83
CA PRO A 46 3.12 7.72 7.74
C PRO A 46 2.87 9.15 7.29
N SER A 47 2.74 9.37 5.97
CA SER A 47 2.41 10.67 5.38
C SER A 47 0.93 11.02 5.43
N GLY A 48 0.08 10.09 5.91
CA GLY A 48 -1.36 10.30 6.05
C GLY A 48 -2.19 9.26 5.29
N THR A 49 -3.46 9.60 5.08
CA THR A 49 -4.44 8.73 4.42
C THR A 49 -4.75 9.27 3.03
N THR A 50 -4.70 8.40 2.02
CA THR A 50 -5.05 8.71 0.63
C THR A 50 -6.13 7.76 0.15
N THR A 51 -7.18 8.31 -0.44
CA THR A 51 -8.27 7.54 -1.07
C THR A 51 -7.98 7.35 -2.55
N TYR A 52 -8.23 6.14 -3.01
CA TYR A 52 -8.02 5.66 -4.37
C TYR A 52 -9.33 5.13 -4.96
N GLY A 53 -9.33 4.92 -6.28
CA GLY A 53 -10.45 4.30 -6.99
C GLY A 53 -10.60 2.81 -6.67
N GLN A 54 -11.14 2.06 -7.63
CA GLN A 54 -11.54 0.66 -7.44
C GLN A 54 -10.41 -0.36 -7.66
N SER A 55 -9.16 0.08 -7.84
CA SER A 55 -8.02 -0.80 -8.09
C SER A 55 -6.99 -0.73 -6.97
N TRP A 56 -6.86 -1.82 -6.22
CA TRP A 56 -5.86 -1.96 -5.16
C TRP A 56 -4.43 -1.88 -5.71
N GLN A 57 -4.18 -2.41 -6.92
CA GLN A 57 -2.86 -2.36 -7.56
C GLN A 57 -2.47 -0.92 -7.86
N ALA A 58 -3.38 -0.13 -8.43
CA ALA A 58 -3.14 1.28 -8.71
C ALA A 58 -2.89 2.08 -7.41
N ALA A 59 -3.66 1.79 -6.36
CA ALA A 59 -3.48 2.40 -5.04
C ALA A 59 -2.06 2.14 -4.49
N ILE A 60 -1.61 0.89 -4.50
CA ILE A 60 -0.28 0.51 -3.99
C ILE A 60 0.83 1.14 -4.84
N ILE A 61 0.74 1.08 -6.17
CA ILE A 61 1.77 1.64 -7.05
C ILE A 61 1.93 3.15 -6.82
N ASP A 62 0.83 3.88 -6.70
CA ASP A 62 0.88 5.31 -6.40
C ASP A 62 1.43 5.58 -4.99
N HIS A 63 0.99 4.82 -3.99
CA HIS A 63 1.51 4.92 -2.62
C HIS A 63 3.03 4.73 -2.56
N LEU A 64 3.55 3.69 -3.22
CA LEU A 64 4.98 3.38 -3.26
C LEU A 64 5.78 4.39 -4.08
N ARG A 65 5.16 5.10 -5.03
CA ARG A 65 5.82 6.15 -5.83
C ARG A 65 5.95 7.47 -5.08
N ARG A 66 5.00 7.77 -4.18
CA ARG A 66 4.96 9.04 -3.43
C ARG A 66 5.83 9.05 -2.17
N ARG A 67 6.50 7.94 -1.87
CA ARG A 67 7.36 7.77 -0.69
C ARG A 67 8.82 7.96 -1.08
#